data_AF-A0AAD9UXB3-F1
#
_entry.id   AF-A0AAD9UXB3-F1
#
_cell.length_a   1.000
_cell.length_b   1.000
_cell.length_c   1.000
_cell.angle_alpha   90.00
_cell.angle_beta   90.00
_cell.angle_gamma   90.00
#
_symmetry.space_group_name_H-M   'P 1'
#
loop_
_entity.id
_entity.type
_entity.pdbx_description
1 polymer ?
#
loop_
_entity_poly.entity_id
_entity_poly.type
_entity_poly.pdbx_seq_one_letter_code
_entity_poly.pdbx_strand_id
1 'polypeptide(L)'
;MDKSDKHMSQASKSMQWTREHDILLCREVLALEVYKHKKGTNQAGRLWDEIAKNLRGCQTVRFKSNLSQRAVRERFNLIQGRFKENEKTELAASGISVPEQHELDVLLEDIAERERDAIAEASEKKGQEKATAEDIRNQ
;
A
#
# COMPACT_ATOMS: atom_id res chain seq x y z
N MET A 1 -55.12 -3.97 -11.30
CA MET A 1 -53.89 -4.67 -10.88
C MET A 1 -52.85 -4.44 -11.96
N ASP A 2 -51.96 -3.47 -11.90
CA ASP A 2 -50.83 -3.34 -10.96
C ASP A 2 -49.96 -4.62 -10.93
N LYS A 3 -48.86 -4.65 -11.68
CA LYS A 3 -47.52 -4.33 -11.16
C LYS A 3 -46.49 -4.21 -12.29
N SER A 4 -45.91 -3.02 -12.37
CA SER A 4 -44.61 -2.76 -12.95
C SER A 4 -43.55 -3.39 -12.05
N ASP A 5 -42.62 -4.17 -12.59
CA ASP A 5 -41.33 -4.41 -11.95
C ASP A 5 -40.22 -4.38 -13.00
N LYS A 6 -39.94 -3.16 -13.47
CA LYS A 6 -38.60 -2.81 -13.96
C LYS A 6 -37.64 -3.02 -12.79
N HIS A 7 -36.92 -4.13 -12.79
CA HIS A 7 -35.63 -4.21 -12.10
C HIS A 7 -34.67 -3.25 -12.81
N MET A 8 -34.78 -1.97 -12.44
CA MET A 8 -33.79 -0.97 -12.73
C MET A 8 -32.60 -1.32 -11.85
N SER A 9 -31.67 -2.11 -12.37
CA SER A 9 -30.39 -2.32 -11.71
C SER A 9 -29.77 -0.95 -11.52
N GLN A 10 -29.72 -0.49 -10.27
CA GLN A 10 -28.90 0.64 -9.90
C GLN A 10 -27.48 0.23 -10.24
N ALA A 11 -26.98 0.66 -11.40
CA ALA A 11 -25.57 0.61 -11.71
C ALA A 11 -24.88 1.42 -10.62
N SER A 12 -24.32 0.73 -9.63
CA SER A 12 -23.64 1.35 -8.52
C SER A 12 -22.53 2.20 -9.11
N LYS A 13 -22.60 3.54 -8.97
CA LYS A 13 -21.46 4.41 -9.22
C LYS A 13 -20.26 3.77 -8.53
N SER A 14 -19.25 3.36 -9.31
CA SER A 14 -18.02 2.86 -8.74
C SER A 14 -17.47 3.96 -7.82
N MET A 15 -17.31 3.65 -6.52
CA MET A 15 -16.57 4.50 -5.60
C MET A 15 -15.27 4.93 -6.28
N GLN A 16 -15.04 6.24 -6.30
CA GLN A 16 -13.79 6.81 -6.76
C GLN A 16 -12.85 6.91 -5.57
N TRP A 17 -11.60 6.53 -5.78
CA TRP A 17 -10.55 6.74 -4.79
C TRP A 17 -10.22 8.23 -4.73
N THR A 18 -10.42 8.84 -3.58
CA THR A 18 -10.01 10.22 -3.29
C THR A 18 -8.71 10.23 -2.50
N ARG A 19 -8.14 11.41 -2.30
CA ARG A 19 -6.93 11.59 -1.50
C ARG A 19 -7.10 11.10 -0.05
N GLU A 20 -8.26 11.30 0.56
CA GLU A 20 -8.58 10.81 1.90
C GLU A 20 -8.59 9.28 1.95
N HIS A 21 -9.07 8.62 0.89
CA HIS A 21 -9.02 7.15 0.81
C HIS A 21 -7.58 6.65 0.71
N ASP A 22 -6.72 7.36 -0.05
CA ASP A 22 -5.30 7.02 -0.18
C ASP A 22 -4.53 7.23 1.13
N ILE A 23 -4.84 8.29 1.88
CA ILE A 23 -4.25 8.53 3.21
C ILE A 23 -4.57 7.36 4.15
N LEU A 24 -5.84 6.98 4.24
CA LEU A 24 -6.25 5.87 5.11
C LEU A 24 -5.63 4.54 4.67
N LEU A 25 -5.53 4.31 3.36
CA LEU A 25 -4.80 3.17 2.82
C LEU A 25 -3.34 3.15 3.26
N CYS A 26 -2.61 4.26 3.12
CA CYS A 26 -1.20 4.35 3.52
C CYS A 26 -1.01 4.16 5.03
N ARG A 27 -1.91 4.72 5.86
CA ARG A 27 -1.89 4.51 7.32
C ARG A 27 -2.05 3.03 7.69
N GLU A 28 -2.97 2.32 7.05
CA GLU A 28 -3.14 0.87 7.27
C GLU A 28 -1.93 0.06 6.78
N VAL A 29 -1.30 0.45 5.67
CA VAL A 29 -0.07 -0.19 5.17
C VAL A 29 1.09 -0.03 6.16
N LEU A 30 1.23 1.16 6.79
CA LEU A 30 2.20 1.39 7.86
C LEU A 30 1.87 0.58 9.11
N ALA A 31 0.60 0.57 9.53
CA ALA A 31 0.17 -0.15 10.74
C ALA A 31 0.41 -1.66 10.64
N LEU A 32 0.19 -2.25 9.47
CA LEU A 32 0.36 -3.68 9.22
C LEU A 32 1.72 -4.05 8.60
N GLU A 33 2.60 -3.06 8.41
CA GLU A 33 3.98 -3.20 7.96
C GLU A 33 4.16 -4.14 6.75
N VAL A 34 3.25 -4.04 5.77
CA VAL A 34 3.17 -5.02 4.66
C VAL A 34 4.49 -5.16 3.88
N TYR A 35 5.29 -4.08 3.84
CA TYR A 35 6.60 -4.01 3.20
C TYR A 35 7.66 -4.93 3.85
N LYS A 36 7.49 -5.35 5.11
CA LYS A 36 8.39 -6.34 5.76
C LYS A 36 8.19 -7.76 5.21
N HIS A 37 7.11 -8.01 4.47
CA HIS A 37 6.77 -9.32 3.95
C HIS A 37 7.02 -9.42 2.44
N LYS A 38 7.66 -10.52 2.02
CA LYS A 38 7.94 -10.78 0.61
C LYS A 38 6.64 -10.77 -0.21
N LYS A 39 6.64 -9.99 -1.30
CA LYS A 39 5.54 -9.91 -2.27
C LYS A 39 5.23 -11.32 -2.82
N GLY A 40 3.94 -11.62 -2.95
CA GLY A 40 3.45 -12.92 -3.43
C GLY A 40 3.38 -14.04 -2.38
N THR A 41 3.76 -13.79 -1.12
CA THR A 41 3.57 -14.76 -0.04
C THR A 41 2.13 -14.76 0.48
N ASN A 42 1.71 -15.90 1.05
CA ASN A 42 0.41 -16.01 1.74
C ASN A 42 0.28 -14.99 2.88
N GLN A 43 1.38 -14.71 3.59
CA GLN A 43 1.39 -13.72 4.66
C GLN A 43 1.10 -12.31 4.14
N ALA A 44 1.82 -11.87 3.09
CA ALA A 44 1.55 -10.60 2.44
C ALA A 44 0.09 -10.54 1.93
N GLY A 45 -0.42 -11.64 1.39
CA GLY A 45 -1.82 -11.75 0.98
C GLY A 45 -2.79 -11.50 2.14
N ARG A 46 -2.60 -12.17 3.28
CA ARG A 46 -3.46 -12.01 4.47
C ARG A 46 -3.47 -10.56 4.98
N LEU A 47 -2.34 -9.87 4.97
CA LEU A 47 -2.28 -8.47 5.39
C LEU A 47 -3.08 -7.55 4.45
N TRP A 48 -2.99 -7.75 3.13
CA TRP A 48 -3.82 -6.99 2.19
C TRP A 48 -5.33 -7.28 2.37
N ASP A 49 -5.71 -8.50 2.75
CA ASP A 49 -7.10 -8.84 3.08
C ASP A 49 -7.56 -8.14 4.37
N GLU A 50 -6.67 -8.03 5.36
CA GLU A 50 -6.90 -7.32 6.61
C GLU A 50 -7.06 -5.82 6.40
N ILE A 51 -6.18 -5.18 5.62
CA ILE A 51 -6.33 -3.78 5.19
C ILE A 51 -7.70 -3.58 4.54
N ALA A 52 -8.10 -4.45 3.61
CA ALA A 52 -9.40 -4.34 2.96
C ALA A 52 -10.56 -4.44 3.97
N LYS A 53 -10.46 -5.29 5.00
CA LYS A 53 -11.45 -5.38 6.08
C LYS A 53 -11.50 -4.11 6.90
N ASN A 54 -10.36 -3.56 7.32
CA ASN A 54 -10.27 -2.36 8.14
C ASN A 54 -10.85 -1.15 7.40
N LEU A 55 -10.48 -0.96 6.14
CA LEU A 55 -10.99 0.13 5.31
C LEU A 55 -12.50 0.06 5.12
N ARG A 56 -13.09 -1.13 4.97
CA ARG A 56 -14.56 -1.29 4.91
C ARG A 56 -15.27 -0.89 6.20
N GLY A 57 -14.60 -1.00 7.34
CA GLY A 57 -15.11 -0.55 8.64
C GLY A 57 -14.87 0.93 8.94
N CYS A 58 -14.18 1.66 8.06
CA CYS A 58 -13.89 3.07 8.27
C CYS A 58 -15.16 3.93 8.29
N GLN A 59 -15.27 4.80 9.29
CA GLN A 59 -16.40 5.71 9.45
C GLN A 59 -16.13 7.10 8.84
N THR A 60 -14.86 7.46 8.65
CA THR A 60 -14.43 8.78 8.14
C THR A 60 -14.78 8.98 6.68
N VAL A 61 -14.53 7.96 5.84
CA VAL A 61 -14.91 7.95 4.42
C VAL A 61 -15.48 6.59 4.04
N ARG A 62 -16.42 6.57 3.09
CA ARG A 62 -17.13 5.36 2.71
C ARG A 62 -16.37 4.58 1.65
N PHE A 63 -15.83 3.44 2.05
CA PHE A 63 -15.32 2.42 1.12
C PHE A 63 -16.44 1.53 0.58
N LYS A 64 -16.19 0.87 -0.55
CA LYS A 64 -17.10 -0.16 -1.08
C LYS A 64 -17.24 -1.33 -0.10
N SER A 65 -18.47 -1.80 0.12
CA SER A 65 -18.74 -2.99 0.95
C SER A 65 -18.10 -4.27 0.42
N ASN A 66 -17.80 -4.34 -0.87
CA ASN A 66 -17.09 -5.45 -1.52
C ASN A 66 -15.63 -5.11 -1.89
N LEU A 67 -15.00 -4.16 -1.20
CA LEU A 67 -13.60 -3.80 -1.42
C LEU A 67 -12.70 -5.03 -1.27
N SER A 68 -12.03 -5.44 -2.34
CA SER A 68 -11.20 -6.64 -2.35
C SER A 68 -9.73 -6.34 -2.05
N GLN A 69 -9.00 -7.35 -1.57
CA GLN A 69 -7.54 -7.33 -1.43
C GLN A 69 -6.84 -6.86 -2.71
N ARG A 70 -7.30 -7.35 -3.86
CA ARG A 70 -6.74 -6.96 -5.16
C ARG A 70 -6.89 -5.46 -5.40
N ALA A 71 -8.08 -4.90 -5.18
CA ALA A 71 -8.35 -3.49 -5.41
C ALA A 71 -7.49 -2.58 -4.52
N VAL A 72 -7.31 -2.95 -3.24
CA VAL A 72 -6.47 -2.24 -2.28
C VAL A 72 -5.00 -2.28 -2.72
N ARG A 73 -4.47 -3.46 -3.05
CA ARG A 73 -3.08 -3.64 -3.48
C ARG A 73 -2.80 -2.90 -4.79
N GLU A 74 -3.69 -3.00 -5.77
CA GLU A 74 -3.56 -2.28 -7.04
C GLU A 74 -3.59 -0.77 -6.85
N ARG A 75 -4.47 -0.27 -5.97
CA ARG A 75 -4.51 1.16 -5.65
C ARG A 75 -3.20 1.61 -5.01
N PHE A 76 -2.69 0.86 -4.04
CA PHE A 76 -1.43 1.18 -3.38
C PHE A 76 -0.26 1.23 -4.37
N ASN A 77 -0.14 0.23 -5.24
CA ASN A 77 0.90 0.20 -6.27
C ASN A 77 0.81 1.40 -7.22
N LEU A 78 -0.40 1.82 -7.58
CA LEU A 78 -0.63 2.99 -8.45
C LEU A 78 -0.14 4.28 -7.79
N ILE A 79 -0.51 4.54 -6.53
CA ILE A 79 -0.13 5.79 -5.84
C ILE A 79 1.36 5.80 -5.49
N GLN A 80 1.93 4.66 -5.11
CA GLN A 80 3.37 4.53 -4.86
C GLN A 80 4.18 4.74 -6.15
N GLY A 81 3.68 4.23 -7.29
CA GLY A 81 4.30 4.45 -8.60
C GLY A 81 4.30 5.92 -9.01
N ARG A 82 3.15 6.60 -8.88
CA ARG A 82 3.02 8.04 -9.17
C ARG A 82 3.93 8.90 -8.30
N PHE A 83 4.02 8.59 -7.01
CA PHE A 83 4.91 9.31 -6.09
C PHE A 83 6.37 9.20 -6.53
N LYS A 84 6.84 8.00 -6.89
CA LYS A 84 8.20 7.76 -7.39
C LYS A 84 8.48 8.44 -8.73
N GLU A 85 7.48 8.56 -9.60
CA GLU A 85 7.62 9.31 -10.86
C GLU A 85 7.71 10.82 -10.60
N ASN A 86 6.82 11.35 -9.74
CA ASN A 86 6.82 12.75 -9.37
C ASN A 86 8.14 13.16 -8.69
N GLU A 87 8.65 12.36 -7.76
CA GLU A 87 9.94 12.60 -7.10
C GLU A 87 11.09 12.70 -8.11
N LYS A 88 11.13 11.81 -9.11
CA LYS A 88 12.13 11.86 -10.19
C LYS A 88 12.00 13.12 -11.05
N THR A 89 10.78 13.54 -11.35
CA THR A 89 10.55 14.75 -12.15
C THR A 89 10.89 16.02 -11.37
N GLU A 90 10.55 16.11 -10.08
CA GLU A 90 10.87 17.25 -9.22
C GLU A 90 12.39 17.37 -8.99
N LEU A 91 13.09 16.24 -8.78
CA LEU A 91 14.56 16.20 -8.71
C LEU A 91 15.21 16.63 -10.03
N ALA A 92 14.59 16.29 -11.17
CA ALA A 92 15.08 16.69 -12.48
C ALA A 92 14.74 18.15 -12.83
N ALA A 93 13.69 18.73 -12.23
CA ALA A 93 13.13 20.03 -12.60
C ALA A 93 13.41 21.17 -11.62
N SER A 94 13.76 20.91 -10.34
CA SER A 94 13.82 21.98 -9.33
C SER A 94 15.25 22.39 -8.92
N GLY A 95 15.49 23.69 -9.03
CA GLY A 95 16.40 24.47 -8.19
C GLY A 95 15.57 25.39 -7.29
N ILE A 96 14.82 24.81 -6.36
CA ILE A 96 13.88 25.42 -5.39
C ILE A 96 12.41 25.37 -5.84
N SER A 97 11.76 24.27 -5.48
CA SER A 97 10.33 24.25 -5.13
C SER A 97 10.25 23.47 -3.82
N VAL A 98 9.76 24.10 -2.74
CA VAL A 98 9.46 23.39 -1.49
C VAL A 98 7.95 23.14 -1.51
N PRO A 99 7.50 21.93 -1.85
CA PRO A 99 6.07 21.66 -1.87
C PRO A 99 5.56 21.65 -0.43
N GLU A 100 4.37 22.19 -0.23
CA GLU A 100 3.57 21.97 0.97
C GLU A 100 3.44 20.45 1.16
N GLN A 101 4.14 19.89 2.15
CA GLN A 101 4.16 18.44 2.39
C GLN A 101 2.76 17.96 2.74
N HIS A 102 2.07 17.48 1.71
CA HIS A 102 0.74 16.99 1.82
C HIS A 102 0.82 15.63 2.54
N GLU A 103 0.01 15.40 3.58
CA GLU A 103 0.05 14.20 4.42
C GLU A 103 0.30 12.86 3.68
N LEU A 104 -0.35 12.66 2.52
CA LEU A 104 -0.17 11.48 1.68
C LEU A 104 1.29 11.28 1.23
N ASP A 105 1.99 12.36 0.86
CA ASP A 105 3.38 12.31 0.40
C ASP A 105 4.31 11.93 1.55
N VAL A 106 4.09 12.49 2.75
CA VAL A 106 4.82 12.11 3.97
C VAL A 106 4.63 10.62 4.29
N LEU A 107 3.40 10.12 4.19
CA LEU A 107 3.12 8.70 4.42
C LEU A 107 3.79 7.81 3.37
N LEU A 108 3.82 8.23 2.09
CA LEU A 108 4.47 7.47 1.03
C LEU A 108 6.00 7.48 1.15
N GLU A 109 6.58 8.59 1.61
CA GLU A 109 8.00 8.71 1.95
C GLU A 109 8.38 7.79 3.12
N ASP A 110 7.63 7.81 4.22
CA ASP A 110 7.85 6.93 5.39
C ASP A 110 7.74 5.45 4.99
N ILE A 111 6.74 5.07 4.19
CA ILE A 111 6.62 3.70 3.67
C ILE A 111 7.84 3.34 2.81
N ALA A 112 8.33 4.24 1.96
CA ALA A 112 9.47 3.98 1.08
C ALA A 112 10.79 3.85 1.86
N GLU A 113 10.98 4.64 2.93
CA GLU A 113 12.11 4.52 3.84
C GLU A 113 12.07 3.17 4.58
N ARG A 114 10.95 2.83 5.22
CA ARG A 114 10.81 1.55 5.93
C ARG A 114 10.87 0.33 5.02
N GLU A 115 10.42 0.43 3.76
CA GLU A 115 10.59 -0.63 2.77
C GLU A 115 12.08 -0.85 2.46
N ARG A 116 12.90 0.21 2.38
CA ARG A 116 14.35 0.10 2.19
C ARG A 116 15.04 -0.51 3.41
N ASP A 117 14.70 -0.06 4.60
CA ASP A 117 15.28 -0.58 5.84
C ASP A 117 14.97 -2.07 6.02
N ALA A 118 13.72 -2.47 5.78
CA ALA A 118 13.32 -3.88 5.85
C ALA A 118 14.09 -4.76 4.85
N ILE A 119 14.40 -4.23 3.65
CA ILE A 119 15.21 -4.93 2.65
C ILE A 119 16.69 -5.03 3.10
N ALA A 120 17.24 -3.97 3.67
CA ALA A 120 18.61 -3.95 4.19
C ALA A 120 18.78 -4.97 5.32
N GLU A 121 17.90 -4.93 6.33
CA GLU A 121 17.91 -5.89 7.45
C GLU A 121 17.78 -7.34 6.97
N ALA A 122 16.89 -7.61 6.01
CA ALA A 122 16.70 -8.96 5.46
C ALA A 122 17.94 -9.45 4.69
N SER A 123 18.72 -8.54 4.11
CA SER A 123 19.94 -8.86 3.37
C SER A 123 21.10 -9.16 4.32
N GLU A 124 21.24 -8.37 5.39
CA GLU A 124 22.25 -8.58 6.43
C GLU A 124 22.06 -9.92 7.16
N LYS A 125 20.82 -10.24 7.56
CA LYS A 125 20.49 -11.53 8.21
C LYS A 125 20.90 -12.72 7.35
N LYS A 126 20.61 -12.67 6.04
CA LYS A 126 21.04 -13.72 5.09
C LYS A 126 22.55 -13.82 4.95
N GLY A 127 23.28 -12.71 5.06
CA GLY A 127 24.74 -12.70 5.04
C GLY A 127 25.32 -13.41 6.27
N GLN A 128 24.79 -13.10 7.46
CA GLN A 128 25.19 -13.73 8.72
C GLN A 128 24.86 -15.24 8.75
N GLU A 129 23.68 -15.64 8.28
CA GLU A 129 23.29 -17.06 8.16
C GLU A 129 24.22 -17.84 7.23
N LYS A 130 24.68 -17.24 6.12
CA LYS A 130 25.64 -17.89 5.23
C LYS A 130 27.03 -18.03 5.85
N ALA A 131 27.54 -16.97 6.48
CA ALA A 131 28.85 -16.99 7.12
C ALA A 131 28.91 -18.04 8.25
N THR A 132 27.87 -18.13 9.07
CA THR A 132 27.76 -19.14 10.13
C THR A 132 27.67 -20.57 9.57
N ALA A 133 26.91 -20.78 8.50
CA ALA A 133 26.83 -22.09 7.85
C ALA A 133 28.16 -22.52 7.19
N GLU A 134 28.94 -21.59 6.64
CA GLU A 134 30.25 -21.87 6.06
C GLU A 134 31.31 -22.17 7.13
N ASP A 135 31.28 -21.48 8.27
CA ASP A 135 32.22 -21.73 9.38
C ASP A 135 32.00 -23.13 10.00
N ILE A 136 30.74 -23.56 10.18
CA ILE A 136 30.42 -24.93 10.63
C ILE A 136 30.87 -25.98 9.61
N ARG A 137 30.79 -25.68 8.30
CA ARG A 137 31.17 -26.63 7.25
C ARG A 137 32.69 -26.81 7.10
N ASN A 138 33.47 -25.82 7.53
CA ASN A 138 34.93 -25.81 7.42
C ASN A 138 35.66 -26.29 8.69
N GLN A 139 34.92 -26.71 9.72
CA GLN A 139 35.43 -27.44 10.90
C GLN A 139 35.26 -28.95 10.72
#